data_AF-A0AAI8MEJ3-F1
#
_entry.id   AF-A0AAI8MEJ3-F1
#
_cell.length_a   1.000
_cell.length_b   1.000
_cell.length_c   1.000
_cell.angle_alpha   90.00
_cell.angle_beta   90.00
_cell.angle_gamma   90.00
#
_symmetry.space_group_name_H-M   'P 1'
#
loop_
_entity.id
_entity.type
_entity.pdbx_description
1 polymer ?
#
loop_
_entity_poly.entity_id
_entity_poly.type
_entity_poly.pdbx_seq_one_letter_code
_entity_poly.pdbx_strand_id
1 'polypeptide(L)'
;MFACHNTDMSAARIIKPPPMSGGDRKYFAREIHKAEAAFAHLLDEAARAHAAADVARASAYALDCAAWNTALFIGELDHASPTIAAALAGGYPLLEVRCDHCKHTEIIDLALVVQPRDRQVALMRSYLYCSRCQRTLGKKRRPDLIGLRPAVDPQPATPSRRTKKAS
;
A
#
# COMPACT_ATOMS: atom_id res chain seq x y z
N MET A 1 6.70 22.28 -16.38
CA MET A 1 7.86 23.18 -16.23
C MET A 1 8.28 23.10 -14.76
N PHE A 2 9.07 22.09 -14.40
CA PHE A 2 9.51 21.89 -13.01
C PHE A 2 10.91 22.48 -12.87
N ALA A 3 11.01 23.58 -12.11
CA ALA A 3 12.26 24.21 -11.79
C ALA A 3 13.01 23.38 -10.73
N CYS A 4 14.24 23.01 -11.07
CA CYS A 4 15.22 22.39 -10.19
C CYS A 4 15.36 23.20 -8.90
N HIS A 5 15.11 22.58 -7.75
CA HIS A 5 15.58 23.13 -6.48
C HIS A 5 17.08 22.87 -6.40
N ASN A 6 17.85 23.96 -6.46
CA ASN A 6 19.27 24.00 -6.19
C ASN A 6 19.57 23.31 -4.85
N THR A 7 20.41 22.28 -4.92
CA THR A 7 21.20 21.81 -3.78
C THR A 7 22.11 22.96 -3.35
N ASP A 8 21.70 23.65 -2.30
CA ASP A 8 22.55 24.58 -1.57
C ASP A 8 23.69 23.74 -0.96
N MET A 9 24.84 23.73 -1.66
CA MET A 9 26.07 23.15 -1.15
C MET A 9 26.42 23.87 0.15
N SER A 10 26.10 23.22 1.27
CA SER A 10 26.40 23.71 2.61
C SER A 10 27.86 24.13 2.65
N ALA A 11 28.10 25.45 2.77
CA ALA A 11 29.43 26.01 2.87
C ALA A 11 30.18 25.29 3.99
N ALA A 12 31.24 24.57 3.61
CA ALA A 12 32.09 23.84 4.55
C ALA A 12 32.55 24.82 5.63
N ARG A 13 32.05 24.66 6.87
CA ARG A 13 32.54 25.45 8.00
C ARG A 13 34.01 25.11 8.17
N ILE A 14 34.89 26.06 7.83
CA ILE A 14 36.33 25.93 8.04
C ILE A 14 36.58 26.04 9.55
N ILE A 15 36.36 24.95 10.28
CA ILE A 15 36.85 24.79 11.64
C ILE A 15 38.37 24.69 11.49
N LYS A 16 39.11 25.75 11.84
CA LYS A 16 40.57 25.66 11.98
C LYS A 16 40.81 24.66 13.11
N PRO A 17 41.30 23.44 12.81
CA PRO A 17 41.56 22.48 13.87
C PRO A 17 42.61 23.07 14.81
N PRO A 18 42.57 22.78 16.11
CA PRO A 18 43.67 23.09 17.03
C PRO A 18 45.00 22.64 16.41
N PRO A 19 46.14 23.31 16.69
CA PRO A 19 47.43 22.93 16.14
C PRO A 19 47.81 21.51 16.61
N MET A 20 47.45 20.52 15.79
CA MET A 20 47.75 19.11 16.01
C MET A 20 49.15 18.78 15.54
N SER A 21 49.81 17.83 16.22
CA SER A 21 51.11 17.33 15.77
C SER A 21 51.00 16.75 14.35
N GLY A 22 52.11 16.69 13.62
CA GLY A 22 52.12 16.12 12.25
C GLY A 22 51.70 14.65 12.22
N GLY A 23 51.93 13.90 13.30
CA GLY A 23 51.50 12.51 13.46
C GLY A 23 49.99 12.41 13.64
N ASP A 24 49.42 13.22 14.55
CA ASP A 24 47.98 13.21 14.86
C ASP A 24 47.15 13.59 13.62
N ARG A 25 47.61 14.59 12.84
CA ARG A 25 46.95 14.98 11.59
C ARG A 25 46.83 13.82 10.60
N LYS A 26 47.90 13.03 10.43
CA LYS A 26 47.90 11.87 9.53
C LYS A 26 47.02 10.73 10.06
N TYR A 27 47.00 10.53 11.37
CA TYR A 27 46.12 9.56 12.01
C TYR A 27 44.64 9.91 11.79
N PHE A 28 44.22 11.13 12.12
CA PHE A 28 42.84 11.56 11.95
C PHE A 28 42.39 11.56 10.50
N ALA A 29 43.24 11.97 9.54
CA ALA A 29 42.90 11.88 8.12
C ALA A 29 42.59 10.44 7.66
N ARG A 30 43.36 9.45 8.16
CA ARG A 30 43.12 8.03 7.88
C ARG A 30 41.83 7.53 8.52
N GLU A 31 41.57 7.91 9.76
CA GLU A 31 40.34 7.49 10.46
C GLU A 31 39.10 8.13 9.85
N ILE A 32 39.16 9.40 9.44
CA ILE A 32 38.08 10.06 8.69
C ILE A 32 37.80 9.29 7.40
N HIS A 33 38.84 8.98 6.62
CA HIS A 33 38.66 8.24 5.38
C HIS A 33 38.03 6.85 5.58
N LYS A 34 38.46 6.12 6.62
CA LYS A 34 37.84 4.84 7.00
C LYS A 34 36.38 5.02 7.42
N ALA A 35 36.08 6.05 8.20
CA ALA A 35 34.74 6.35 8.67
C ALA A 35 33.80 6.71 7.51
N GLU A 36 34.28 7.50 6.54
CA GLU A 36 33.53 7.83 5.32
C GLU A 36 33.22 6.57 4.50
N ALA A 37 34.20 5.68 4.32
CA ALA A 37 34.00 4.42 3.61
C ALA A 37 33.01 3.49 4.34
N ALA A 38 33.14 3.37 5.66
CA ALA A 38 32.22 2.58 6.48
C ALA A 38 30.80 3.17 6.47
N PHE A 39 30.67 4.49 6.55
CA PHE A 39 29.39 5.19 6.49
C PHE A 39 28.66 4.92 5.16
N ALA A 40 29.37 5.05 4.03
CA ALA A 40 28.80 4.75 2.72
C ALA A 40 28.33 3.30 2.61
N HIS A 41 29.12 2.34 3.12
CA HIS A 41 28.75 0.93 3.14
C HIS A 41 27.50 0.65 3.99
N LEU A 42 27.45 1.22 5.20
CA LEU A 42 26.30 1.05 6.11
C LEU A 42 25.01 1.63 5.52
N LEU A 43 25.07 2.75 4.80
CA LEU A 43 23.91 3.30 4.12
C LEU A 43 23.39 2.38 3.01
N ASP A 44 24.29 1.78 2.22
CA ASP A 44 23.91 0.81 1.19
C ASP A 44 23.29 -0.45 1.81
N GLU A 45 23.90 -1.00 2.87
CA GLU A 45 23.35 -2.15 3.59
C GLU A 45 21.98 -1.86 4.19
N ALA A 46 21.81 -0.70 4.82
CA ALA A 46 20.53 -0.29 5.37
C ALA A 46 19.46 -0.15 4.27
N ALA A 47 19.80 0.45 3.13
CA ALA A 47 18.88 0.56 2.00
C ALA A 47 18.44 -0.82 1.47
N ARG A 48 19.39 -1.76 1.33
CA ARG A 48 19.08 -3.15 0.95
C ARG A 48 18.19 -3.85 1.98
N ALA A 49 18.47 -3.68 3.27
CA ALA A 49 17.68 -4.26 4.35
C ALA A 49 16.25 -3.69 4.38
N HIS A 50 16.09 -2.38 4.18
CA HIS A 50 14.77 -1.75 4.07
C HIS A 50 14.00 -2.25 2.86
N ALA A 51 14.63 -2.34 1.68
CA ALA A 51 13.98 -2.86 0.48
C ALA A 51 13.51 -4.32 0.67
N ALA A 52 14.33 -5.17 1.28
CA ALA A 52 13.95 -6.55 1.59
C ALA A 52 12.79 -6.60 2.60
N ALA A 53 12.82 -5.76 3.63
CA ALA A 53 11.75 -5.66 4.62
C ALA A 53 10.43 -5.17 3.99
N ASP A 54 10.48 -4.24 3.06
CA ASP A 54 9.29 -3.73 2.37
C ASP A 54 8.66 -4.80 1.48
N VAL A 55 9.46 -5.61 0.78
CA VAL A 55 8.96 -6.76 0.01
C VAL A 55 8.31 -7.80 0.93
N ALA A 56 8.95 -8.14 2.05
CA ALA A 56 8.39 -9.09 3.02
C ALA A 56 7.11 -8.55 3.69
N ARG A 57 7.04 -7.24 3.92
CA ARG A 57 5.85 -6.60 4.48
C ARG A 57 4.70 -6.58 3.47
N ALA A 58 5.00 -6.31 2.19
CA ALA A 58 4.00 -6.36 1.12
C ALA A 58 3.40 -7.78 0.97
N SER A 59 4.23 -8.83 1.06
CA SER A 59 3.73 -10.21 1.00
C SER A 59 2.87 -10.58 2.22
N ALA A 60 3.22 -10.11 3.43
CA ALA A 60 2.39 -10.27 4.61
C ALA A 60 1.01 -9.59 4.43
N TYR A 61 0.99 -8.35 3.93
CA TYR A 61 -0.27 -7.65 3.67
C TYR A 61 -1.12 -8.32 2.58
N ALA A 62 -0.50 -8.93 1.57
CA ALA A 62 -1.23 -9.70 0.57
C ALA A 62 -1.92 -10.93 1.18
N LEU A 63 -1.28 -11.60 2.14
CA LEU A 63 -1.86 -12.71 2.89
C LEU A 63 -3.00 -12.25 3.79
N ASP A 64 -2.85 -11.12 4.49
CA ASP A 64 -3.92 -10.53 5.31
C ASP A 64 -5.16 -10.20 4.47
N CYS A 65 -4.97 -9.68 3.25
CA CYS A 65 -6.06 -9.40 2.32
C CYS A 65 -6.77 -10.69 1.87
N ALA A 66 -6.01 -11.74 1.56
CA ALA A 66 -6.57 -13.03 1.19
C ALA A 66 -7.32 -13.68 2.35
N ALA A 67 -6.76 -13.64 3.56
CA ALA A 67 -7.40 -14.13 4.77
C ALA A 67 -8.71 -13.41 5.06
N TRP A 68 -8.72 -12.07 4.93
CA TRP A 68 -9.94 -11.29 5.08
C TRP A 68 -11.01 -11.62 4.04
N ASN A 69 -10.64 -11.81 2.77
CA ASN A 69 -11.57 -12.27 1.74
C ASN A 69 -12.17 -13.64 2.07
N THR A 70 -11.36 -14.57 2.56
CA THR A 70 -11.84 -15.88 3.02
C THR A 70 -12.78 -15.73 4.21
N ALA A 71 -12.45 -14.87 5.18
CA ALA A 71 -13.31 -14.58 6.32
C ALA A 71 -14.67 -14.02 5.90
N LEU A 72 -14.70 -13.07 4.95
CA LEU A 72 -15.94 -12.57 4.35
C LEU A 72 -16.76 -13.68 3.66
N PHE A 73 -16.09 -14.59 2.96
CA PHE A 73 -16.76 -15.70 2.26
C PHE A 73 -17.40 -16.71 3.21
N ILE A 74 -16.73 -17.06 4.31
CA ILE A 74 -17.26 -18.00 5.32
C ILE A 74 -18.17 -17.32 6.35
N GLY A 75 -18.29 -15.99 6.32
CA GLY A 75 -19.13 -15.21 7.22
C GLY A 75 -18.50 -14.92 8.59
N GLU A 76 -17.19 -15.07 8.73
CA GLU A 76 -16.44 -14.78 9.96
C GLU A 76 -16.08 -13.29 10.01
N LEU A 77 -17.02 -12.48 10.51
CA LEU A 77 -16.91 -11.01 10.51
C LEU A 77 -16.07 -10.44 11.67
N ASP A 78 -15.64 -11.26 12.62
CA ASP A 78 -14.83 -10.85 13.77
C ASP A 78 -13.35 -10.65 13.42
N HIS A 79 -12.91 -11.15 12.25
CA HIS A 79 -11.53 -10.97 11.79
C HIS A 79 -11.25 -9.50 11.43
N ALA A 80 -10.16 -8.95 11.98
CA ALA A 80 -9.76 -7.58 11.70
C ALA A 80 -9.43 -7.42 10.21
N SER A 81 -10.10 -6.49 9.53
CA SER A 81 -9.80 -6.21 8.12
C SER A 81 -8.46 -5.48 7.98
N PRO A 82 -7.74 -5.67 6.87
CA PRO A 82 -6.55 -4.86 6.57
C PRO A 82 -6.88 -3.37 6.50
N THR A 83 -5.87 -2.53 6.71
CA THR A 83 -5.97 -1.09 6.45
C THR A 83 -5.94 -0.79 4.96
N ILE A 84 -6.41 0.38 4.55
CA ILE A 84 -6.34 0.82 3.14
C ILE A 84 -4.88 0.85 2.66
N ALA A 85 -3.94 1.31 3.50
CA ALA A 85 -2.51 1.27 3.20
C ALA A 85 -1.99 -0.16 2.98
N ALA A 86 -2.35 -1.08 3.87
CA ALA A 86 -1.95 -2.48 3.77
C ALA A 86 -2.53 -3.13 2.52
N ALA A 87 -3.80 -2.90 2.20
CA ALA A 87 -4.42 -3.40 0.98
C ALA A 87 -3.71 -2.92 -0.29
N LEU A 88 -3.36 -1.63 -0.35
CA LEU A 88 -2.61 -1.07 -1.48
C LEU A 88 -1.19 -1.65 -1.57
N ALA A 89 -0.48 -1.73 -0.44
CA ALA A 89 0.88 -2.29 -0.39
C ALA A 89 0.91 -3.80 -0.69
N GLY A 90 -0.15 -4.53 -0.33
CA GLY A 90 -0.34 -5.95 -0.64
C GLY A 90 -0.83 -6.23 -2.06
N GLY A 91 -1.04 -5.19 -2.89
CA GLY A 91 -1.44 -5.35 -4.30
C GLY A 91 -2.95 -5.56 -4.51
N TYR A 92 -3.78 -5.23 -3.53
CA TYR A 92 -5.25 -5.32 -3.55
C TYR A 92 -5.91 -3.92 -3.56
N PRO A 93 -5.80 -3.13 -4.64
CA PRO A 93 -6.33 -1.77 -4.68
C PRO A 93 -7.83 -1.71 -4.93
N LEU A 94 -8.48 -2.80 -5.32
CA LEU A 94 -9.87 -2.78 -5.76
C LEU A 94 -10.77 -3.40 -4.68
N LEU A 95 -11.83 -2.70 -4.28
CA LEU A 95 -12.86 -3.18 -3.36
C LEU A 95 -14.14 -3.50 -4.12
N GLU A 96 -14.54 -4.77 -4.13
CA GLU A 96 -15.82 -5.21 -4.69
C GLU A 96 -16.93 -5.05 -3.65
N VAL A 97 -18.01 -4.38 -4.02
CA VAL A 97 -19.19 -4.17 -3.18
C VAL A 97 -20.46 -4.55 -3.92
N ARG A 98 -21.48 -5.04 -3.20
CA ARG A 98 -22.76 -5.42 -3.79
C ARG A 98 -23.91 -4.85 -3.01
N CYS A 99 -24.84 -4.19 -3.70
CA CYS A 99 -26.07 -3.70 -3.09
C CYS A 99 -27.03 -4.86 -2.84
N ASP A 100 -27.49 -5.04 -1.60
CA ASP A 100 -28.45 -6.11 -1.28
C ASP A 100 -29.81 -5.91 -1.97
N HIS A 101 -30.22 -4.67 -2.21
CA HIS A 101 -31.53 -4.37 -2.80
C HIS A 101 -31.58 -4.57 -4.33
N CYS A 102 -30.70 -3.90 -5.07
CA CYS A 102 -30.71 -3.96 -6.54
C CYS A 102 -29.74 -4.99 -7.13
N LYS A 103 -29.01 -5.71 -6.26
CA LYS A 103 -27.98 -6.72 -6.62
C LYS A 103 -26.89 -6.20 -7.57
N HIS A 104 -26.75 -4.88 -7.70
CA HIS A 104 -25.69 -4.27 -8.49
C HIS A 104 -24.36 -4.40 -7.75
N THR A 105 -23.37 -4.93 -8.45
CA THR A 105 -21.97 -4.98 -8.02
C THR A 105 -21.22 -3.80 -8.60
N GLU A 106 -20.40 -3.16 -7.77
CA GLU A 106 -19.54 -2.03 -8.12
C GLU A 106 -18.13 -2.31 -7.60
N ILE A 107 -17.11 -1.90 -8.36
CA ILE A 107 -15.70 -2.01 -7.97
C ILE A 107 -15.20 -0.61 -7.68
N ILE A 108 -14.62 -0.43 -6.49
CA ILE A 108 -14.12 0.85 -6.00
C ILE A 108 -12.61 0.79 -5.92
N ASP A 109 -11.94 1.76 -6.53
CA ASP A 109 -10.50 1.90 -6.41
C ASP A 109 -10.15 2.58 -5.08
N LEU A 110 -9.53 1.82 -4.17
CA LEU A 110 -9.04 2.28 -2.88
C LEU A 110 -7.92 3.32 -3.04
N ALA A 111 -7.20 3.38 -4.15
CA ALA A 111 -6.21 4.45 -4.37
C ALA A 111 -6.89 5.82 -4.53
N LEU A 112 -8.13 5.86 -5.02
CA LEU A 112 -8.86 7.09 -5.31
C LEU A 112 -9.78 7.56 -4.17
N VAL A 113 -9.95 6.75 -3.12
CA VAL A 113 -10.80 7.14 -1.97
C VAL A 113 -10.13 8.23 -1.14
N VAL A 114 -10.93 9.18 -0.66
CA VAL A 114 -10.50 10.30 0.21
C VAL A 114 -10.18 9.84 1.64
N GLN A 115 -10.56 8.62 2.00
CA GLN A 115 -10.43 8.11 3.37
C GLN A 115 -8.96 7.97 3.80
N PRO A 116 -8.63 8.23 5.08
CA PRO A 116 -7.30 8.03 5.63
C PRO A 116 -6.75 6.62 5.37
N ARG A 117 -5.44 6.52 5.08
CA ARG A 117 -4.81 5.25 4.68
C ARG A 117 -4.66 4.25 5.83
N ASP A 118 -4.65 4.72 7.07
CA ASP A 118 -4.63 3.93 8.30
C ASP A 118 -6.00 3.31 8.64
N ARG A 119 -7.07 3.75 7.96
CA ARG A 119 -8.42 3.23 8.20
C ARG A 119 -8.58 1.81 7.67
N GLN A 120 -9.28 0.99 8.45
CA GLN A 120 -9.68 -0.36 8.08
C GLN A 120 -10.66 -0.38 6.90
N VAL A 121 -10.48 -1.34 5.98
CA VAL A 121 -11.35 -1.51 4.81
C VAL A 121 -12.79 -1.87 5.21
N ALA A 122 -13.00 -2.64 6.28
CA ALA A 122 -14.34 -3.00 6.75
C ALA A 122 -15.24 -1.78 7.05
N LEU A 123 -14.63 -0.66 7.48
CA LEU A 123 -15.35 0.57 7.79
C LEU A 123 -15.91 1.27 6.54
N MET A 124 -15.43 0.92 5.33
CA MET A 124 -15.91 1.50 4.07
C MET A 124 -17.42 1.32 3.88
N ARG A 125 -18.01 0.23 4.42
CA ARG A 125 -19.47 -0.01 4.38
C ARG A 125 -20.29 1.17 4.89
N SER A 126 -19.76 1.91 5.88
CA SER A 126 -20.46 3.05 6.48
C SER A 126 -20.47 4.31 5.59
N TYR A 127 -19.49 4.44 4.70
CA TYR A 127 -19.26 5.60 3.84
C TYR A 127 -19.82 5.44 2.42
N LEU A 128 -20.12 4.20 2.02
CA LEU A 128 -20.55 3.90 0.66
C LEU A 128 -22.07 3.90 0.52
N TYR A 129 -22.53 4.40 -0.63
CA TYR A 129 -23.92 4.31 -1.07
C TYR A 129 -23.99 3.71 -2.46
N CYS A 130 -25.01 2.89 -2.71
CA CYS A 130 -25.25 2.33 -4.03
C CYS A 130 -25.65 3.46 -5.00
N SER A 131 -24.75 3.76 -5.93
CA SER A 131 -24.91 4.75 -7.00
C SER A 131 -26.18 4.52 -7.81
N ARG A 132 -26.46 3.25 -8.17
CA ARG A 132 -27.65 2.86 -8.92
C ARG A 132 -28.94 3.15 -8.17
N CYS A 133 -29.07 2.73 -6.90
CA CYS A 133 -30.27 3.00 -6.10
C CYS A 133 -30.47 4.50 -5.83
N GLN A 134 -29.37 5.24 -5.67
CA GLN A 134 -29.46 6.68 -5.51
C GLN A 134 -29.99 7.36 -6.78
N ARG A 135 -29.53 6.94 -7.96
CA ARG A 135 -29.98 7.50 -9.25
C ARG A 135 -31.40 7.07 -9.63
N THR A 136 -31.78 5.81 -9.41
CA THR A 136 -33.08 5.28 -9.89
C THR A 136 -34.21 5.46 -8.89
N LEU A 137 -33.93 5.30 -7.59
CA LEU A 137 -34.95 5.30 -6.54
C LEU A 137 -34.85 6.54 -5.63
N GLY A 138 -33.79 7.34 -5.74
CA GLY A 138 -33.51 8.45 -4.81
C GLY A 138 -33.17 7.99 -3.39
N LYS A 139 -32.96 6.69 -3.16
CA LYS A 139 -32.76 6.11 -1.82
C LYS A 139 -31.28 5.81 -1.56
N LYS A 140 -30.78 6.27 -0.42
CA LYS A 140 -29.45 5.92 0.09
C LYS A 140 -29.47 4.51 0.66
N ARG A 141 -28.88 3.57 -0.06
CA ARG A 141 -28.70 2.17 0.36
C ARG A 141 -27.22 1.86 0.49
N ARG A 142 -26.83 1.21 1.58
CA ARG A 142 -25.44 0.80 1.81
C ARG A 142 -25.21 -0.56 1.14
N PRO A 143 -24.15 -0.71 0.32
CA PRO A 143 -23.77 -2.00 -0.21
C PRO A 143 -23.02 -2.82 0.84
N ASP A 144 -23.01 -4.13 0.67
CA ASP A 144 -22.18 -5.04 1.44
C ASP A 144 -20.81 -5.20 0.77
N LEU A 145 -19.78 -5.42 1.59
CA LEU A 145 -18.43 -5.68 1.10
C LEU A 145 -18.36 -7.14 0.67
N ILE A 146 -17.89 -7.39 -0.55
CA ILE A 146 -17.74 -8.74 -1.09
C ILE A 146 -16.30 -9.22 -0.94
N GLY A 147 -15.33 -8.35 -1.21
CA GLY A 147 -13.92 -8.64 -1.03
C GLY A 147 -13.01 -7.66 -1.73
N LEU A 148 -11.71 -7.82 -1.46
CA LEU A 148 -10.63 -7.15 -2.16
C LEU A 148 -10.22 -7.91 -3.41
N ARG A 149 -9.88 -7.19 -4.48
CA ARG A 149 -9.38 -7.73 -5.74
C ARG A 149 -7.98 -7.23 -6.01
N PRO A 150 -7.08 -8.10 -6.50
CA PRO A 150 -5.77 -7.68 -6.94
C PRO A 150 -5.90 -6.74 -8.16
N ALA A 151 -4.90 -5.88 -8.36
CA ALA A 151 -4.86 -4.98 -9.53
C ALA A 151 -4.84 -5.74 -10.87
N VAL A 152 -4.40 -7.00 -10.82
CA VAL A 152 -4.31 -7.93 -11.93
C VAL A 152 -5.28 -9.08 -11.63
N ASP A 153 -6.55 -8.94 -11.97
CA ASP A 153 -7.42 -10.11 -12.12
C ASP A 153 -7.83 -10.22 -13.60
N PRO A 154 -7.53 -11.35 -14.29
CA PRO A 154 -8.31 -11.70 -15.46
C PRO A 154 -9.73 -11.93 -14.97
N GLN A 155 -10.65 -11.08 -15.42
CA GLN A 155 -12.10 -11.23 -15.29
C GLN A 155 -12.50 -12.71 -15.15
N PRO A 156 -13.19 -13.15 -14.07
CA PRO A 156 -13.71 -14.51 -14.04
C PRO A 156 -14.62 -14.67 -15.25
N ALA A 157 -14.27 -15.60 -16.16
CA ALA A 157 -15.11 -15.94 -17.29
C ALA A 157 -16.50 -16.28 -16.76
N THR A 158 -17.52 -15.57 -17.26
CA THR A 158 -18.93 -15.87 -17.00
C THR A 158 -19.14 -17.39 -17.07
N PRO A 159 -19.84 -18.01 -16.10
CA PRO A 159 -20.11 -19.44 -16.19
C PRO A 159 -20.78 -19.71 -17.53
N SER A 160 -20.08 -20.46 -18.39
CA SER A 160 -20.61 -20.93 -19.66
C SER A 160 -21.95 -21.59 -19.38
N ARG A 161 -23.03 -20.96 -19.85
CA ARG A 161 -24.37 -21.53 -19.74
C ARG A 161 -24.35 -22.79 -20.58
N ARG A 162 -24.24 -23.95 -19.94
CA ARG A 162 -24.31 -25.25 -20.61
C ARG A 162 -25.67 -25.31 -21.31
N THR A 163 -25.67 -25.20 -22.64
CA THR A 163 -26.90 -25.28 -23.44
C THR A 163 -27.48 -26.67 -23.20
N LYS A 164 -28.67 -26.74 -22.59
CA LYS A 164 -29.41 -28.00 -22.51
C LYS A 164 -29.64 -28.46 -23.95
N LYS A 165 -29.07 -29.61 -24.32
CA LYS A 165 -29.48 -30.28 -25.56
C LYS A 165 -30.96 -30.63 -25.40
N ALA A 166 -31.80 -30.12 -26.28
CA ALA A 166 -33.18 -30.58 -26.39
C ALA A 166 -33.14 -32.07 -26.76
N SER A 167 -33.81 -32.88 -25.95
CA SER A 167 -34.17 -34.26 -26.30
C SER A 167 -35.27 -34.27 -27.34
#